data_AF-A0A2N7XB36-F1
#
_entry.id   AF-A0A2N7XB36-F1
#
_cell.length_a   1.000
_cell.length_b   1.000
_cell.length_c   1.000
_cell.angle_alpha   90.00
_cell.angle_beta   90.00
_cell.angle_gamma   90.00
#
_symmetry.space_group_name_H-M   'P 1'
#
loop_
_entity.id
_entity.type
_entity.pdbx_description
1 polymer ?
#
loop_
_entity_poly.entity_id
_entity_poly.type
_entity_poly.pdbx_seq_one_letter_code
_entity_poly.pdbx_strand_id
1 'polypeptide(L)'
;VKKKKVDGLILDLSQNGGGLLDEAVKIAGLFIGTGNIVATRDSHHDVQALADEDPAVQYDGPLVVLTSRLSASASEIVAGALQD
;
A
#
# COMPACT_ATOMS: atom_id res chain seq x y z
N VAL A 1 17.29 0.76 4.49
CA VAL A 1 17.48 0.83 3.03
C VAL A 1 18.51 1.88 2.63
N LYS A 2 18.24 3.17 2.89
CA LYS A 2 19.13 4.30 2.52
C LYS A 2 20.61 4.16 2.97
N LYS A 3 20.86 3.59 4.17
CA LYS A 3 22.23 3.33 4.67
C LYS A 3 23.01 2.25 3.90
N LYS A 4 22.30 1.31 3.23
CA LYS A 4 22.92 0.17 2.53
C LYS A 4 23.10 0.41 1.02
N LYS A 5 22.71 1.58 0.50
CA LYS A 5 22.82 1.96 -0.93
C LYS A 5 22.34 0.86 -1.89
N VAL A 6 21.13 0.36 -1.66
CA VAL A 6 20.53 -0.61 -2.59
C VAL A 6 19.92 0.12 -3.79
N ASP A 7 19.94 -0.54 -4.95
CA ASP A 7 19.43 0.03 -6.21
C ASP A 7 17.90 0.01 -6.30
N GLY A 8 17.23 -0.85 -5.52
CA GLY A 8 15.78 -1.04 -5.56
C GLY A 8 15.25 -1.85 -4.38
N LEU A 9 13.93 -1.87 -4.24
CA LEU A 9 13.19 -2.71 -3.30
C LEU A 9 12.21 -3.63 -4.03
N ILE A 10 12.06 -4.84 -3.50
CA ILE A 10 10.97 -5.75 -3.85
C ILE A 10 10.08 -5.90 -2.61
N LEU A 11 8.81 -5.55 -2.74
CA LEU A 11 7.77 -5.81 -1.75
C LEU A 11 7.05 -7.10 -2.14
N ASP A 12 7.35 -8.19 -1.43
CA ASP A 12 6.76 -9.51 -1.71
C ASP A 12 5.46 -9.71 -0.94
N LEU A 13 4.34 -9.65 -1.66
CA LEU A 13 2.99 -9.94 -1.18
C LEU A 13 2.47 -11.27 -1.75
N SER A 14 3.30 -12.07 -2.43
CA SER A 14 2.89 -13.26 -3.18
C SER A 14 2.24 -14.34 -2.33
N GLN A 15 2.47 -14.35 -1.02
CA GLN A 15 1.88 -15.28 -0.07
C GLN A 15 1.06 -14.57 1.01
N ASN A 16 0.72 -13.29 0.80
CA ASN A 16 0.03 -12.48 1.78
C ASN A 16 -1.47 -12.36 1.45
N GLY A 17 -2.31 -13.12 2.17
CA GLY A 17 -3.77 -13.12 2.02
C GLY A 17 -4.49 -11.88 2.58
N GLY A 18 -3.75 -10.89 3.08
CA GLY A 18 -4.28 -9.63 3.56
C GLY A 18 -4.27 -9.51 5.09
N GLY A 19 -5.13 -8.65 5.62
CA GLY A 19 -5.12 -8.27 7.03
C GLY A 19 -5.97 -7.03 7.28
N LEU A 20 -5.52 -6.18 8.21
CA LEU A 20 -6.23 -4.96 8.58
C LEU A 20 -6.12 -3.90 7.49
N LEU A 21 -7.24 -3.21 7.24
CA LEU A 21 -7.33 -2.12 6.28
C LEU A 21 -6.40 -0.96 6.65
N ASP A 22 -6.37 -0.57 7.92
CA ASP A 22 -5.54 0.54 8.40
C ASP A 22 -4.03 0.24 8.23
N GLU A 23 -3.63 -1.03 8.30
CA GLU A 23 -2.24 -1.42 8.05
C GLU A 23 -1.90 -1.34 6.56
N ALA A 24 -2.85 -1.64 5.66
CA ALA A 24 -2.66 -1.40 4.22
C ALA A 24 -2.42 0.08 3.93
N VAL A 25 -3.21 0.97 4.55
CA VAL A 25 -3.07 2.43 4.42
C VAL A 25 -1.69 2.89 4.87
N LYS A 26 -1.25 2.47 6.06
CA LYS A 26 0.09 2.82 6.58
C LYS A 26 1.22 2.27 5.72
N ILE A 27 1.12 1.02 5.25
CA ILE A 27 2.18 0.41 4.42
C ILE A 27 2.30 1.15 3.09
N ALA A 28 1.19 1.49 2.44
CA ALA A 28 1.21 2.27 1.22
C ALA A 28 1.82 3.66 1.45
N GLY A 29 1.45 4.35 2.54
CA GLY A 29 2.02 5.65 2.95
C GLY A 29 3.54 5.68 3.17
N LEU A 30 4.20 4.53 3.33
CA LEU A 30 5.66 4.48 3.34
C LEU A 30 6.30 4.86 1.99
N PHE A 31 5.53 4.77 0.90
CA PHE A 31 6.01 4.92 -0.48
C PHE A 31 5.29 6.05 -1.24
N ILE A 32 4.05 6.35 -0.89
CA ILE A 32 3.29 7.49 -1.41
C ILE A 32 3.18 8.58 -0.35
N GLY A 33 3.18 9.84 -0.78
CA GLY A 33 2.92 10.95 0.13
C GLY A 33 1.44 11.02 0.51
N THR A 34 0.92 12.24 0.69
CA THR A 34 -0.49 12.44 1.03
C THR A 34 -1.41 12.09 -0.15
N GLY A 35 -2.51 11.41 0.11
CA GLY A 35 -3.54 11.10 -0.88
C GLY A 35 -4.47 10.00 -0.39
N ASN A 36 -5.64 9.87 -1.03
CA ASN A 36 -6.54 8.77 -0.73
C ASN A 36 -5.93 7.46 -1.24
N ILE A 37 -5.86 6.47 -0.36
CA ILE A 37 -5.28 5.15 -0.64
C ILE A 37 -6.38 4.15 -1.00
N VAL A 38 -7.50 4.23 -0.30
CA VAL A 38 -8.63 3.32 -0.51
C VAL A 38 -9.93 4.03 -0.16
N ALA A 39 -10.99 3.68 -0.88
CA ALA A 39 -12.34 4.12 -0.53
C ALA A 39 -13.21 2.90 -0.23
N THR A 40 -13.91 2.92 0.90
CA THR A 40 -14.91 1.93 1.25
C THR A 40 -16.30 2.51 0.98
N ARG A 41 -17.24 1.63 0.64
CA ARG A 41 -18.65 1.96 0.52
C ARG A 41 -19.46 1.03 1.40
N ASP A 42 -20.31 1.59 2.24
CA ASP A 42 -21.18 0.81 3.12
C ASP A 42 -22.49 0.40 2.42
N SER A 43 -23.36 -0.32 3.14
CA SER A 43 -24.66 -0.75 2.62
C SER A 43 -25.66 0.38 2.40
N HIS A 44 -25.44 1.56 2.98
CA HIS A 44 -26.27 2.75 2.82
C HIS A 44 -25.76 3.64 1.67
N HIS A 45 -24.75 3.17 0.94
CA HIS A 45 -24.05 3.88 -0.13
C HIS A 45 -23.18 5.05 0.34
N ASP A 46 -22.89 5.15 1.63
CA ASP A 46 -21.95 6.13 2.14
C ASP A 46 -20.52 5.71 1.75
N VAL A 47 -19.76 6.67 1.21
CA VAL A 47 -18.38 6.45 0.75
C VAL A 47 -17.44 7.14 1.72
N GLN A 48 -16.47 6.37 2.23
CA GLN A 48 -15.39 6.88 3.07
C GLN A 48 -14.06 6.62 2.39
N ALA A 49 -13.28 7.69 2.18
CA ALA A 49 -11.89 7.57 1.75
C ALA A 49 -10.98 7.49 2.98
N LEU A 50 -9.95 6.64 2.89
CA LEU A 50 -8.89 6.51 3.87
C LEU A 50 -7.57 6.91 3.20
N ALA A 51 -6.76 7.65 3.94
CA ALA A 51 -5.49 8.19 3.51
C ALA A 51 -4.46 7.99 4.64
N ASP A 52 -3.18 7.95 4.27
CA ASP A 52 -2.14 8.23 5.25
C ASP A 52 -2.01 9.75 5.40
N GLU A 53 -2.05 10.22 6.65
CA GLU A 53 -1.94 11.64 6.98
C GLU A 53 -0.48 12.05 7.21
N ASP A 54 0.45 11.10 7.31
CA ASP A 54 1.89 11.40 7.37
C ASP A 54 2.42 11.72 5.96
N PRO A 55 2.93 12.94 5.70
CA PRO A 55 3.51 13.26 4.40
C PRO A 55 4.89 12.62 4.16
N ALA A 56 5.48 11.95 5.17
CA ALA A 56 6.85 11.46 5.12
C ALA A 56 7.00 10.15 4.33
N VAL A 57 7.40 10.28 3.06
CA VAL A 57 7.81 9.13 2.24
C VAL A 57 9.12 8.53 2.75
N GLN A 58 9.06 7.27 3.17
CA GLN A 58 10.21 6.54 3.71
C GLN A 58 11.13 6.03 2.60
N TYR A 59 10.56 5.67 1.44
CA TYR A 59 11.30 5.21 0.27
C TYR A 59 10.67 5.69 -1.05
N ASP A 60 11.48 6.38 -1.85
CA ASP A 60 11.14 7.05 -3.10
C ASP A 60 11.94 6.51 -4.31
N GLY A 61 12.65 5.39 -4.11
CA GLY A 61 13.44 4.73 -5.16
C GLY A 61 12.66 3.67 -5.95
N PRO A 62 13.32 2.95 -6.88
CA PRO A 62 12.69 1.90 -7.67
C PRO A 62 12.06 0.80 -6.80
N LEU A 63 10.76 0.60 -6.94
CA LEU A 63 9.98 -0.38 -6.21
C LEU A 63 9.31 -1.38 -7.17
N VAL A 64 9.38 -2.65 -6.84
CA VAL A 64 8.59 -3.71 -7.49
C VAL A 64 7.71 -4.36 -6.44
N VAL A 65 6.41 -4.47 -6.73
CA VAL A 65 5.47 -5.23 -5.90
C VAL A 65 5.26 -6.61 -6.53
N LEU A 66 5.61 -7.67 -5.81
CA LEU A 66 5.41 -9.04 -6.25
C LEU A 66 4.10 -9.59 -5.66
N THR A 67 3.17 -9.97 -6.53
CA THR A 67 1.86 -10.52 -6.15
C THR A 67 1.67 -11.94 -6.70
N SER A 68 0.65 -12.64 -6.21
CA SER A 68 0.20 -13.92 -6.77
C SER A 68 -1.31 -14.07 -6.63
N ARG A 69 -1.85 -15.21 -7.09
CA ARG A 69 -3.26 -15.57 -6.88
C ARG A 69 -3.65 -15.79 -5.40
N LEU A 70 -2.67 -15.90 -4.50
CA LEU A 70 -2.88 -15.98 -3.06
C LEU A 70 -2.88 -14.60 -2.37
N SER A 71 -2.45 -13.55 -3.08
CA SER A 71 -2.53 -12.17 -2.59
C SER A 71 -3.99 -11.73 -2.55
N ALA A 72 -4.44 -11.17 -1.42
CA ALA A 72 -5.84 -10.77 -1.28
C ALA A 72 -6.03 -9.58 -0.32
N SER A 73 -7.19 -8.92 -0.40
CA SER A 73 -7.69 -7.92 0.55
C SER A 73 -6.68 -6.77 0.75
N ALA A 74 -6.16 -6.57 1.96
CA ALA A 74 -5.16 -5.56 2.27
C ALA A 74 -3.96 -5.57 1.31
N SER A 75 -3.50 -6.75 0.85
CA SER A 75 -2.40 -6.87 -0.11
C SER A 75 -2.76 -6.30 -1.48
N GLU A 76 -4.01 -6.47 -1.92
CA GLU A 76 -4.51 -5.92 -3.19
C GLU A 76 -4.63 -4.40 -3.10
N ILE A 77 -5.07 -3.88 -1.95
CA ILE A 77 -5.14 -2.44 -1.70
C ILE A 77 -3.75 -1.79 -1.79
N VAL A 78 -2.74 -2.36 -1.13
CA VAL A 78 -1.36 -1.85 -1.22
C VAL A 78 -0.85 -1.91 -2.65
N ALA A 79 -1.04 -3.05 -3.34
CA ALA A 79 -0.56 -3.19 -4.72
C ALA A 79 -1.25 -2.21 -5.68
N GLY A 80 -2.57 -2.00 -5.56
CA GLY A 80 -3.32 -1.05 -6.37
C GLY A 80 -2.91 0.39 -6.11
N ALA A 81 -2.85 0.80 -4.84
CA ALA A 81 -2.48 2.17 -4.48
C ALA A 81 -1.05 2.56 -4.90
N LEU A 82 -0.14 1.58 -5.03
CA LEU A 82 1.24 1.82 -5.51
C LEU A 82 1.37 1.72 -7.04
N GLN A 83 0.35 1.19 -7.72
CA GLN A 83 0.33 1.07 -9.18
C GLN A 83 -0.31 2.30 -9.85
N ASP A 84 -1.35 2.85 -9.23
CA ASP A 84 -2.10 4.01 -9.72
C ASP A 84 -1.29 5.31 -9.67
#